data_AF-A0A7W1JQK7-F1
#
_entry.id   AF-A0A7W1JQK7-F1
#
_cell.length_a   1.000
_cell.length_b   1.000
_cell.length_c   1.000
_cell.angle_alpha   90.00
_cell.angle_beta   90.00
_cell.angle_gamma   90.00
#
_symmetry.space_group_name_H-M   'P 1'
#
loop_
_entity.id
_entity.type
_entity.pdbx_description
1 polymer ?
#
loop_
_entity_poly.entity_id
_entity_poly.type
_entity_poly.pdbx_seq_one_letter_code
_entity_poly.pdbx_strand_id
1 'polypeptide(L)'
;MKVLSRGCAEVISESDLNAKLRKSQVTGKPLRVKLGVDPTVPHVTLGWAVVLRKLRDFQKLGHTACLIIGDFTATIGDPSGKSKTRPQLNRAQVNENVKAVEEQLYKILDKDRTEILYNADWLGDMSFAAVIQLSSR
;
A
#
# COMPACT_ATOMS: atom_id res chain seq x y z
N MET A 1 -14.17 -15.83 1.17
CA MET A 1 -13.20 -15.92 2.29
C MET A 1 -12.08 -16.91 2.07
N LYS A 2 -12.35 -18.19 1.77
CA LYS A 2 -11.32 -19.24 1.66
C LYS A 2 -10.08 -18.86 0.83
N VAL A 3 -10.26 -18.14 -0.29
CA VAL A 3 -9.15 -17.64 -1.13
C VAL A 3 -8.36 -16.54 -0.43
N LEU A 4 -9.06 -15.59 0.20
CA LEU A 4 -8.45 -14.40 0.81
C LEU A 4 -7.73 -14.72 2.12
N SER A 5 -8.23 -15.64 2.95
CA SER A 5 -7.57 -16.03 4.21
C SER A 5 -6.40 -17.01 4.01
N ARG A 6 -6.35 -17.74 2.90
CA ARG A 6 -5.26 -18.68 2.62
C ARG A 6 -3.90 -17.98 2.57
N GLY A 7 -2.97 -18.45 3.39
CA GLY A 7 -1.60 -17.92 3.45
C GLY A 7 -1.46 -16.58 4.18
N CYS A 8 -2.53 -16.09 4.81
CA CYS A 8 -2.45 -14.98 5.75
C CYS A 8 -2.03 -15.52 7.12
N ALA A 9 -1.11 -14.83 7.79
CA ALA A 9 -0.77 -15.15 9.18
C ALA A 9 -1.97 -14.89 10.11
N GLU A 10 -2.71 -13.81 9.86
CA GLU A 10 -3.89 -13.42 10.62
C GLU A 10 -4.83 -12.59 9.75
N VAL A 11 -6.13 -12.62 10.08
CA VAL A 11 -7.14 -11.71 9.54
C VAL A 11 -7.91 -11.10 10.69
N ILE A 12 -7.65 -9.82 10.98
CA ILE A 12 -8.36 -9.08 12.03
C ILE A 12 -9.81 -8.84 11.59
N SER A 13 -10.76 -9.25 12.43
CA SER A 13 -12.20 -9.13 12.20
C SER A 13 -12.68 -9.74 10.87
N GLU A 14 -12.59 -11.06 10.75
CA GLU A 14 -13.10 -11.79 9.56
C GLU A 14 -14.56 -11.49 9.24
N SER A 15 -15.39 -11.24 10.27
CA SER A 15 -16.80 -10.83 10.12
C SER A 15 -16.94 -9.54 9.31
N ASP A 16 -16.08 -8.56 9.57
CA ASP A 16 -16.13 -7.24 8.94
C ASP A 16 -15.65 -7.30 7.50
N LEU A 17 -14.59 -8.09 7.24
CA LEU A 17 -14.14 -8.35 5.88
C LEU A 17 -15.25 -9.03 5.07
N ASN A 18 -15.92 -10.04 5.64
CA ASN A 18 -17.08 -10.68 5.03
C ASN A 18 -18.20 -9.69 4.71
N ALA A 19 -18.57 -8.83 5.68
CA ALA A 19 -19.60 -7.83 5.49
C ALA A 19 -19.25 -6.84 4.36
N LYS A 20 -17.99 -6.39 4.30
CA LYS A 20 -17.48 -5.52 3.23
C LYS A 20 -17.53 -6.19 1.86
N LEU A 21 -17.12 -7.46 1.77
CA LEU A 21 -17.19 -8.24 0.52
C LEU A 21 -18.64 -8.42 0.04
N ARG A 22 -19.56 -8.78 0.94
CA ARG A 22 -21.00 -8.90 0.61
C ARG A 22 -21.57 -7.57 0.13
N LYS A 23 -21.28 -6.48 0.85
CA LYS A 23 -21.71 -5.12 0.44
C LYS A 23 -21.17 -4.77 -0.95
N SER A 24 -19.90 -5.07 -1.22
CA SER A 24 -19.29 -4.85 -2.53
C SER A 24 -20.01 -5.62 -3.64
N GLN A 25 -20.33 -6.90 -3.39
CA GLN A 25 -21.08 -7.74 -4.34
C GLN A 25 -22.49 -7.22 -4.61
N VAL A 26 -23.22 -6.76 -3.58
CA VAL A 26 -24.60 -6.24 -3.73
C VAL A 26 -24.62 -4.88 -4.41
N THR A 27 -23.68 -4.00 -4.07
CA THR A 27 -23.68 -2.61 -4.55
C THR A 27 -22.91 -2.42 -5.86
N GLY A 28 -22.15 -3.42 -6.30
CA GLY A 28 -21.22 -3.31 -7.42
C GLY A 28 -20.02 -2.39 -7.16
N LYS A 29 -19.85 -1.86 -5.93
CA LYS A 29 -18.76 -0.96 -5.58
C LYS A 29 -17.53 -1.76 -5.12
N PRO A 30 -16.40 -1.74 -5.85
CA PRO A 30 -15.19 -2.46 -5.48
C PRO A 30 -14.63 -2.02 -4.13
N LEU A 31 -14.05 -2.94 -3.36
CA LEU A 31 -13.19 -2.58 -2.24
C LEU A 31 -11.89 -1.98 -2.74
N ARG A 32 -11.33 -1.05 -1.96
CA ARG A 32 -9.99 -0.49 -2.16
C ARG A 32 -9.05 -1.12 -1.14
N VAL A 33 -8.04 -1.85 -1.61
CA VAL A 33 -7.16 -2.69 -0.77
C VAL A 33 -5.78 -2.07 -0.75
N LYS A 34 -5.41 -1.50 0.40
CA LYS A 34 -4.16 -0.77 0.60
C LYS A 34 -2.98 -1.72 0.84
N LEU A 35 -1.86 -1.45 0.17
CA LEU A 35 -0.53 -1.93 0.56
C LEU A 35 0.43 -0.73 0.59
N GLY A 36 1.11 -0.53 1.73
CA GLY A 36 2.16 0.48 1.83
C GLY A 36 3.45 -0.04 1.20
N VAL A 37 4.14 0.83 0.47
CA VAL A 37 5.38 0.55 -0.26
C VAL A 37 6.45 1.56 0.15
N ASP A 38 7.57 1.06 0.65
CA ASP A 38 8.74 1.87 0.98
C ASP A 38 9.55 2.15 -0.31
N PRO A 39 9.68 3.42 -0.75
CA PRO A 39 10.37 3.76 -1.99
C PRO A 39 11.90 3.74 -1.88
N THR A 40 12.47 3.36 -0.73
CA THR A 40 13.93 3.44 -0.51
C THR A 40 14.74 2.38 -1.26
N VAL A 41 14.10 1.28 -1.71
CA VAL A 41 14.78 0.18 -2.40
C VAL A 41 14.29 0.10 -3.85
N PRO A 42 15.19 0.18 -4.86
CA PRO A 42 14.83 0.24 -6.27
C PRO A 42 14.52 -1.14 -6.90
N HIS A 43 14.24 -2.17 -6.11
CA HIS A 43 13.98 -3.52 -6.62
C HIS A 43 12.97 -4.29 -5.76
N VAL A 44 12.18 -5.14 -6.42
CA VAL A 44 11.24 -6.04 -5.76
C VAL A 44 11.98 -7.31 -5.34
N THR A 45 11.85 -7.69 -4.06
CA THR A 45 12.36 -8.99 -3.59
C THR A 45 11.27 -10.06 -3.69
N LEU A 46 11.64 -11.33 -3.63
CA LEU A 46 10.66 -12.43 -3.60
C LEU A 46 9.69 -12.34 -2.41
N GLY A 47 10.08 -11.68 -1.31
CA GLY A 47 9.20 -11.43 -0.17
C GLY A 47 7.96 -10.60 -0.53
N TRP A 48 8.10 -9.64 -1.46
CA TRP A 48 6.97 -8.83 -1.91
C TRP A 48 5.94 -9.65 -2.68
N ALA A 49 6.37 -10.73 -3.37
CA ALA A 49 5.46 -11.57 -4.13
C ALA A 49 4.35 -12.17 -3.24
N VAL A 50 4.61 -12.39 -1.94
CA VAL A 50 3.61 -12.90 -0.99
C VAL A 50 2.42 -11.94 -0.89
N VAL A 51 2.68 -10.66 -0.60
CA VAL A 51 1.63 -9.64 -0.44
C VAL A 51 1.03 -9.21 -1.77
N LEU A 52 1.83 -9.14 -2.85
CA LEU A 52 1.34 -8.80 -4.19
C LEU A 52 0.40 -9.89 -4.73
N ARG A 53 0.69 -11.17 -4.50
CA ARG A 53 -0.23 -12.25 -4.87
C ARG A 53 -1.54 -12.18 -4.11
N LYS A 54 -1.52 -11.74 -2.85
CA LYS A 54 -2.75 -11.51 -2.09
C LYS A 54 -3.58 -10.36 -2.68
N LEU A 55 -2.94 -9.25 -3.07
CA LEU A 55 -3.62 -8.18 -3.80
C LEU A 55 -4.19 -8.67 -5.13
N ARG A 56 -3.47 -9.53 -5.86
CA ARG A 56 -3.97 -10.14 -7.10
C ARG A 56 -5.21 -11.01 -6.85
N ASP A 57 -5.29 -11.72 -5.72
CA ASP A 57 -6.51 -12.44 -5.34
C ASP A 57 -7.70 -11.48 -5.14
N PHE A 58 -7.48 -10.30 -4.54
CA PHE A 58 -8.50 -9.25 -4.44
C PHE A 58 -8.90 -8.71 -5.83
N GLN A 59 -7.94 -8.46 -6.73
CA GLN A 59 -8.22 -8.01 -8.09
C GLN A 59 -9.06 -9.02 -8.89
N LYS A 60 -8.78 -10.32 -8.74
CA LYS A 60 -9.57 -11.40 -9.36
C LYS A 60 -11.02 -11.45 -8.85
N LEU A 61 -11.28 -10.90 -7.67
CA LEU A 61 -12.63 -10.73 -7.12
C LEU A 61 -13.26 -9.38 -7.51
N GLY A 62 -12.63 -8.61 -8.40
CA GLY A 62 -13.13 -7.35 -8.92
C GLY A 62 -12.77 -6.12 -8.07
N HIS A 63 -11.86 -6.26 -7.09
CA HIS A 63 -11.45 -5.16 -6.22
C HIS A 63 -10.23 -4.39 -6.76
N THR A 64 -9.97 -3.20 -6.21
CA THR A 64 -8.87 -2.33 -6.63
C THR A 64 -7.71 -2.43 -5.65
N ALA A 65 -6.52 -2.71 -6.16
CA ALA A 65 -5.28 -2.63 -5.39
C ALA A 65 -4.82 -1.16 -5.32
N CYS A 66 -4.54 -0.65 -4.13
CA CYS A 66 -4.03 0.71 -3.92
C CYS A 66 -2.63 0.61 -3.31
N LEU A 67 -1.60 0.82 -4.12
CA LEU A 67 -0.21 0.85 -3.68
C LEU A 67 0.11 2.27 -3.21
N ILE A 68 0.37 2.42 -1.91
CA ILE A 68 0.69 3.73 -1.33
C ILE A 68 2.20 3.83 -1.17
N ILE A 69 2.81 4.68 -1.98
CA ILE A 69 4.23 5.03 -1.90
C ILE A 69 4.45 5.94 -0.69
N GLY A 70 5.33 5.51 0.21
CA GLY A 70 5.67 6.22 1.44
C GLY A 70 6.66 7.36 1.24
N ASP A 71 6.44 8.25 0.28
CA ASP A 71 7.41 9.28 -0.11
C ASP A 71 7.57 10.41 0.92
N PHE A 72 6.49 10.83 1.60
CA PHE A 72 6.54 11.82 2.69
C PHE A 72 7.38 11.30 3.86
N THR A 73 7.21 10.02 4.19
CA THR A 73 7.96 9.37 5.27
C THR A 73 9.41 9.11 4.87
N ALA A 74 9.68 8.87 3.59
CA ALA A 74 11.03 8.67 3.07
C ALA A 74 11.84 9.96 3.00
N THR A 75 11.21 11.12 2.75
CA THR A 75 11.88 12.43 2.76
C THR A 75 12.26 12.86 4.18
N ILE A 76 11.41 12.56 5.18
CA ILE A 76 11.68 12.88 6.59
C ILE A 76 12.69 11.90 7.20
N GLY A 77 12.60 10.61 6.83
CA GLY A 77 13.39 9.52 7.38
C GLY A 77 12.66 8.79 8.49
N ASP A 78 12.30 7.52 8.26
CA ASP A 78 11.66 6.66 9.26
C ASP A 78 12.69 6.23 10.34
N PRO A 79 12.47 6.57 11.63
CA PRO A 79 13.36 6.18 12.73
C PRO A 79 13.24 4.71 13.14
N SER A 80 12.42 3.89 12.47
CA SER A 80 12.17 2.49 12.82
C SER A 80 13.45 1.62 12.84
N GLY A 81 14.08 1.54 14.02
CA GLY A 81 14.90 0.43 14.50
C GLY A 81 16.26 0.17 13.82
N LYS A 82 16.76 1.04 12.94
CA LYS A 82 18.09 0.87 12.32
C LYS A 82 19.09 1.94 12.79
N SER A 83 20.26 1.49 13.23
CA SER A 83 21.38 2.28 13.80
C SER A 83 22.02 3.32 12.85
N LYS A 84 21.55 3.44 11.60
CA LYS A 84 22.06 4.41 10.63
C LYS A 84 20.89 5.19 10.04
N THR A 85 20.96 6.51 10.11
CA THR A 85 20.03 7.43 9.47
C THR A 85 19.90 7.05 7.99
N ARG A 86 18.67 6.80 7.53
CA ARG A 86 18.43 6.49 6.11
C ARG A 86 18.74 7.74 5.27
N PRO A 87 19.29 7.60 4.05
CA PRO A 87 19.46 8.73 3.16
C PRO A 87 18.09 9.32 2.82
N GLN A 88 17.94 10.64 2.99
CA GLN A 88 16.74 11.36 2.59
C GLN A 88 16.65 11.33 1.06
N LEU A 89 15.56 10.78 0.53
CA LEU A 89 15.29 10.78 -0.90
C LEU A 89 14.48 12.01 -1.27
N ASN A 90 14.84 12.66 -2.38
CA ASN A 90 13.97 13.67 -2.98
C ASN A 90 12.86 13.00 -3.82
N ARG A 91 11.81 13.75 -4.16
CA ARG A 91 10.64 13.20 -4.89
C ARG A 91 11.01 12.65 -6.27
N ALA A 92 12.02 13.21 -6.94
CA ALA A 92 12.48 12.71 -8.23
C ALA A 92 13.10 11.31 -8.11
N GLN A 93 13.96 11.09 -7.12
CA GLN A 93 14.54 9.78 -6.81
C GLN A 93 13.49 8.76 -6.42
N VAL A 94 12.49 9.17 -5.62
CA VAL A 94 11.35 8.30 -5.30
C VAL A 94 10.61 7.87 -6.58
N ASN A 95 10.34 8.80 -7.48
CA ASN A 95 9.65 8.50 -8.74
C ASN A 95 10.48 7.58 -9.65
N GLU A 96 11.81 7.74 -9.70
CA GLU A 96 12.71 6.84 -10.41
C GLU A 96 12.68 5.42 -9.83
N ASN A 97 12.75 5.30 -8.50
CA ASN A 97 12.68 4.00 -7.82
C ASN A 97 11.34 3.31 -8.07
N VAL A 98 10.23 4.05 -8.00
CA VAL A 98 8.89 3.52 -8.27
C VAL A 98 8.78 3.03 -9.71
N LYS A 99 9.25 3.82 -10.70
CA LYS A 99 9.27 3.41 -12.11
C LYS A 99 10.10 2.14 -12.34
N ALA A 100 11.24 2.01 -11.68
CA ALA A 100 12.12 0.83 -11.80
C ALA A 100 11.46 -0.47 -11.30
N VAL A 101 10.54 -0.38 -10.34
CA VAL A 101 9.82 -1.54 -9.81
C VAL A 101 8.44 -1.75 -10.44
N GLU A 102 7.86 -0.72 -11.06
CA GLU A 102 6.50 -0.73 -11.61
C GLU A 102 6.28 -1.89 -12.59
N GLU A 103 7.21 -2.09 -13.53
CA GLU A 103 7.14 -3.21 -14.49
C GLU A 103 7.14 -4.57 -13.79
N GLN A 104 7.86 -4.70 -12.67
CA GLN A 104 7.93 -5.94 -11.89
C GLN A 104 6.64 -6.18 -11.11
N LEU A 105 6.03 -5.11 -10.57
CA LEU A 105 4.74 -5.19 -9.87
C LEU A 105 3.65 -5.71 -10.81
N TYR A 106 3.62 -5.24 -12.06
CA TYR A 106 2.65 -5.66 -13.07
C TYR A 106 2.87 -7.06 -13.63
N LYS A 107 3.98 -7.73 -13.30
CA LYS A 107 4.11 -9.19 -13.55
C LYS A 107 3.15 -10.00 -12.67
N ILE A 108 2.69 -9.44 -11.56
CA ILE A 108 1.77 -10.09 -10.61
C ILE A 108 0.40 -9.40 -10.61
N LEU A 109 0.38 -8.06 -10.57
CA LEU A 109 -0.83 -7.26 -10.45
C LEU A 109 -1.44 -6.92 -11.82
N ASP A 110 -2.76 -6.72 -11.82
CA ASP A 110 -3.47 -6.10 -12.93
C ASP A 110 -3.17 -4.61 -13.01
N LYS A 111 -2.69 -4.09 -14.14
CA LYS A 111 -2.45 -2.65 -14.28
C LYS A 111 -3.76 -1.87 -14.21
N ASP A 112 -4.83 -2.36 -14.84
CA ASP A 112 -6.11 -1.66 -14.94
C ASP A 112 -6.90 -1.63 -13.62
N ARG A 113 -6.46 -2.43 -12.64
CA ARG A 113 -7.04 -2.47 -11.28
C ARG A 113 -6.01 -2.14 -10.20
N THR A 114 -4.97 -1.40 -10.56
CA THR A 114 -3.96 -0.92 -9.61
C THR A 114 -3.89 0.59 -9.66
N GLU A 115 -4.01 1.23 -8.50
CA GLU A 115 -3.73 2.65 -8.32
C GLU A 115 -2.42 2.80 -7.54
N ILE A 116 -1.51 3.61 -8.06
CA ILE A 116 -0.30 4.05 -7.35
C ILE A 116 -0.57 5.43 -6.80
N LEU A 117 -0.47 5.58 -5.48
CA LEU A 117 -0.80 6.80 -4.74
C LEU A 117 0.42 7.21 -3.91
N TYR A 118 0.59 8.50 -3.67
CA TYR A 118 1.73 9.06 -2.97
C TYR A 118 1.28 9.70 -1.67
N ASN A 119 1.84 9.30 -0.53
CA ASN A 119 1.33 9.77 0.75
C ASN A 119 1.63 11.24 1.05
N ALA A 120 2.62 11.87 0.41
CA ALA A 120 2.79 13.32 0.55
C ALA A 120 1.64 14.12 -0.06
N ASP A 121 0.86 13.54 -0.99
CA ASP A 121 -0.26 14.24 -1.61
C ASP A 121 -1.37 14.59 -0.60
N TRP A 122 -1.41 13.92 0.56
CA TRP A 122 -2.30 14.29 1.67
C TRP A 122 -1.57 14.61 2.97
N LEU A 123 -0.39 14.05 3.22
CA LEU A 123 0.40 14.36 4.42
C LEU A 123 1.15 15.69 4.30
N GLY A 124 1.58 16.07 3.09
CA GLY A 124 2.30 17.32 2.85
C GLY A 124 1.46 18.57 3.14
N ASP A 125 0.14 18.46 2.96
CA ASP A 125 -0.81 19.54 3.17
C ASP A 125 -1.40 19.57 4.60
N MET A 126 -0.99 18.65 5.49
CA MET A 126 -1.50 18.61 6.85
C MET A 126 -1.02 19.82 7.66
N SER A 127 -1.97 20.63 8.14
CA SER A 127 -1.66 21.70 9.09
C SER A 127 -1.17 21.15 10.43
N PHE A 128 -0.39 21.96 11.16
CA PHE A 128 0.06 21.58 12.51
C PHE A 128 -1.11 21.30 13.47
N ALA A 129 -2.23 22.02 13.34
CA ALA A 129 -3.45 21.75 14.11
C ALA A 129 -4.02 20.35 13.81
N ALA A 130 -4.02 19.92 12.54
CA ALA A 130 -4.45 18.58 12.15
C ALA A 130 -3.51 17.49 12.71
N VAL A 131 -2.21 17.77 12.77
CA VAL A 131 -1.23 16.88 13.41
C VAL A 131 -1.52 16.74 14.91
N ILE A 132 -1.72 17.85 15.63
CA ILE A 132 -2.07 17.82 17.06
C ILE A 132 -3.35 16.99 17.27
N GLN A 133 -4.40 17.25 16.49
CA GLN A 133 -5.66 16.52 16.58
C GLN A 133 -5.50 15.02 16.33
N LEU A 134 -4.65 14.62 15.37
CA LEU A 134 -4.36 13.21 15.10
C LEU A 134 -3.63 12.55 16.28
N SER A 135 -2.71 13.29 16.91
CA SER A 135 -1.89 12.80 18.04
C SER A 135 -2.58 12.85 19.41
N SER A 136 -3.78 13.43 19.50
CA SER A 136 -4.46 13.67 20.78
C SER A 136 -5.32 12.50 21.25
N ARG A 137 -5.22 11.32 20.64
CA ARG A 137 -6.01 10.13 20.96
C ARG A 137 -5.12 8.91 21.17
#